data_AF-A0A1A0FMA0-F1
#
_entry.id   AF-A0A1A0FMA0-F1
#
_cell.length_a   1.000
_cell.length_b   1.000
_cell.length_c   1.000
_cell.angle_alpha   90.00
_cell.angle_beta   90.00
_cell.angle_gamma   90.00
#
_symmetry.space_group_name_H-M   'P 1'
#
loop_
_entity.id
_entity.type
_entity.pdbx_description
1 polymer ?
#
loop_
_entity_poly.entity_id
_entity_poly.type
_entity_poly.pdbx_seq_one_letter_code
_entity_poly.pdbx_strand_id
1 'polypeptide(L)'
;MRHFIGMTFGGLSLRYYLRQMFFSAGLSALIVFVIIQGDAQLRLDQGLLFLTNALLYPYSRFVYEEVMGFLMGDNVFFVNALFMLIVKFFTIILCWGFAIFIAPLGLAYLFFYHRRAQRRDSIES
;
A
#
# COMPACT_ATOMS: atom_id res chain seq x y z
N MET A 1 0.52 1.16 -26.55
CA MET A 1 1.56 1.02 -25.50
C MET A 1 1.16 1.56 -24.11
N ARG A 2 -0.04 2.15 -23.92
CA ARG A 2 -0.56 2.53 -22.58
C ARG A 2 -1.25 1.39 -21.81
N HIS A 3 -1.52 0.26 -22.48
CA HIS A 3 -2.37 -0.82 -21.96
C HIS A 3 -1.58 -1.92 -21.21
N PHE A 4 -0.27 -2.05 -21.43
CA PHE A 4 0.51 -3.16 -20.87
C PHE A 4 0.91 -2.94 -19.40
N ILE A 5 1.13 -1.68 -18.99
CA ILE A 5 1.45 -1.33 -17.59
C ILE A 5 0.23 -1.51 -16.68
N GLY A 6 -1.00 -1.47 -17.23
CA GLY A 6 -2.23 -1.75 -16.49
C GLY A 6 -2.41 -3.22 -16.10
N MET A 7 -1.81 -4.15 -16.85
CA MET A 7 -1.96 -5.59 -16.64
C MET A 7 -0.89 -6.18 -15.71
N THR A 8 0.31 -5.60 -15.63
CA THR A 8 1.38 -6.10 -14.75
C THR A 8 1.28 -5.59 -13.32
N PHE A 9 0.70 -4.40 -13.12
CA PHE A 9 0.40 -3.81 -11.79
C PHE A 9 -1.08 -3.92 -11.40
N GLY A 10 -1.80 -4.82 -12.08
CA GLY A 10 -3.13 -5.25 -11.73
C GLY A 10 -4.15 -4.15 -11.41
N GLY A 11 -4.21 -3.08 -12.20
CA GLY A 11 -5.18 -2.00 -12.00
C GLY A 11 -4.76 -0.90 -11.02
N LEU A 12 -3.61 -1.01 -10.35
CA LEU A 12 -3.03 0.09 -9.58
C LEU A 12 -2.39 1.10 -10.53
N SER A 13 -2.81 2.37 -10.49
CA SER A 13 -2.14 3.40 -11.29
C SER A 13 -0.68 3.53 -10.86
N LEU A 14 0.27 3.32 -11.77
CA LEU A 14 1.71 3.37 -11.50
C LEU A 14 2.12 4.67 -10.78
N ARG A 15 1.45 5.78 -11.10
CA ARG A 15 1.65 7.09 -10.48
C ARG A 15 1.32 7.09 -8.98
N TYR A 16 0.26 6.38 -8.59
CA TYR A 16 -0.15 6.23 -7.20
C TYR A 16 0.84 5.34 -6.43
N TYR A 17 1.25 4.23 -7.03
CA TYR A 17 2.25 3.33 -6.46
C TYR A 17 3.56 4.06 -6.15
N LEU A 18 4.10 4.78 -7.14
CA LEU A 18 5.34 5.54 -6.99
C LEU A 18 5.24 6.63 -5.93
N ARG A 19 4.09 7.32 -5.84
CA ARG A 19 3.84 8.33 -4.80
C ARG A 19 3.90 7.70 -3.41
N GLN A 20 3.27 6.55 -3.21
CA GLN A 20 3.27 5.86 -1.91
C GLN A 20 4.63 5.25 -1.56
N MET A 21 5.34 4.75 -2.57
CA MET A 21 6.70 4.25 -2.41
C MET A 21 7.66 5.35 -1.94
N PHE A 22 7.50 6.59 -2.43
CA PHE A 22 8.30 7.72 -1.96
C PHE A 22 8.06 8.02 -0.47
N PHE A 23 6.80 8.00 -0.02
CA PHE A 23 6.47 8.19 1.39
C PHE A 23 6.94 7.03 2.28
N SER A 24 6.81 5.77 1.83
CA SER A 24 7.28 4.62 2.61
C SER A 24 8.80 4.53 2.66
N ALA A 25 9.49 4.87 1.58
CA ALA A 25 10.95 4.98 1.55
C ALA A 25 11.44 6.08 2.50
N GLY A 26 10.80 7.25 2.50
CA GLY A 26 11.10 8.34 3.43
C GLY A 26 10.89 7.94 4.90
N LEU A 27 9.78 7.25 5.20
CA LEU A 27 9.51 6.73 6.55
C LEU A 27 10.56 5.70 6.99
N SER A 28 10.92 4.77 6.09
CA SER A 28 11.93 3.74 6.39
C SER A 28 13.32 4.35 6.61
N ALA A 29 13.69 5.35 5.80
CA ALA A 29 14.94 6.10 5.98
C ALA A 29 14.97 6.86 7.31
N LEU A 30 13.85 7.47 7.71
CA LEU A 30 13.73 8.15 9.00
C LEU A 30 13.89 7.16 10.17
N ILE A 31 13.27 5.98 10.09
CA ILE A 31 13.42 4.94 11.13
C ILE A 31 14.87 4.47 11.22
N VAL A 32 15.52 4.19 10.08
CA VAL A 32 16.94 3.82 10.04
C VAL A 32 17.82 4.91 10.65
N PHE A 33 17.56 6.18 10.33
CA PHE A 33 18.28 7.32 10.90
C PHE A 33 18.15 7.41 12.42
N VAL A 34 16.94 7.19 12.96
CA VAL A 34 16.69 7.15 14.41
C VAL A 34 17.44 5.98 15.06
N ILE A 35 17.47 4.80 14.44
CA ILE A 35 18.17 3.62 14.97
C ILE A 35 19.68 3.86 15.02
N ILE A 36 20.26 4.43 13.96
CA ILE A 36 21.70 4.77 13.90
C ILE A 36 22.06 5.80 14.99
N GLN A 37 21.19 6.79 15.23
CA GLN A 37 21.41 7.75 16.31
C GLN A 37 21.26 7.15 17.72
N GLY A 38 20.49 6.07 17.86
CA GLY A 38 20.29 5.37 19.13
C GLY A 38 21.40 4.42 19.54
N ASP A 39 22.55 4.43 18.84
CA ASP A 39 23.69 3.50 19.03
C ASP A 39 23.30 2.01 18.94
N ALA A 40 22.15 1.74 18.31
CA ALA A 40 21.64 0.41 18.10
C ALA A 40 22.21 -0.16 16.80
N GLN A 41 22.83 -1.33 16.87
CA GLN A 41 23.33 -2.00 15.68
C GLN A 41 22.17 -2.56 14.85
N LEU A 42 22.02 -2.05 13.63
CA LEU A 42 21.10 -2.62 12.65
C LEU A 42 21.56 -4.01 12.27
N ARG A 43 20.84 -5.03 12.75
CA ARG A 43 21.03 -6.41 12.30
C ARG A 43 20.51 -6.55 10.87
N LEU A 44 21.18 -7.39 10.07
CA LEU A 44 20.73 -7.72 8.71
C LEU A 44 19.27 -8.18 8.68
N ASP A 45 18.85 -8.95 9.69
CA ASP A 45 17.47 -9.43 9.85
C ASP A 45 16.45 -8.28 9.94
N GLN A 46 16.79 -7.21 10.67
CA GLN A 46 15.92 -6.04 10.84
C GLN A 46 15.89 -5.17 9.58
N GLY A 47 17.05 -5.01 8.93
CA GLY A 47 17.14 -4.30 7.65
C GLY A 47 16.31 -4.96 6.55
N LEU A 48 16.35 -6.30 6.46
CA LEU A 48 15.56 -7.05 5.50
C LEU A 48 14.06 -6.91 5.77
N LEU A 49 13.65 -6.98 7.04
CA LEU A 49 12.26 -6.80 7.44
C LEU A 49 11.73 -5.40 7.09
N PHE A 50 12.52 -4.35 7.30
CA PHE A 50 12.14 -2.99 6.91
C PHE A 50 12.05 -2.83 5.39
N LEU A 51 12.98 -3.41 4.64
CA LEU A 51 12.95 -3.37 3.19
C LEU A 51 11.71 -4.10 2.64
N THR A 52 11.39 -5.27 3.18
CA THR A 52 10.18 -6.02 2.82
C THR A 52 8.93 -5.21 3.16
N ASN A 53 8.82 -4.64 4.35
CA ASN A 53 7.66 -3.79 4.71
C ASN A 53 7.56 -2.54 3.83
N ALA A 54 8.68 -1.90 3.47
CA ALA A 54 8.69 -0.75 2.59
C ALA A 54 8.15 -1.07 1.18
N LEU A 55 8.45 -2.27 0.67
CA LEU A 55 7.96 -2.81 -0.60
C LEU A 55 6.49 -3.27 -0.54
N LEU A 56 6.07 -3.86 0.58
CA LEU A 56 4.70 -4.37 0.78
C LEU A 56 3.71 -3.26 1.15
N TYR A 57 4.17 -2.16 1.75
CA TYR A 57 3.36 -1.02 2.16
C TYR A 57 2.41 -0.48 1.07
N PRO A 58 2.84 -0.19 -0.18
CA PRO A 58 1.92 0.30 -1.21
C PRO A 58 0.77 -0.69 -1.51
N TYR A 59 1.03 -2.00 -1.42
CA TYR A 59 0.00 -3.02 -1.60
C TYR A 59 -0.97 -3.04 -0.41
N SER A 60 -0.46 -2.99 0.82
CA SER A 60 -1.32 -2.92 2.02
C SER A 60 -2.19 -1.67 2.02
N ARG A 61 -1.63 -0.53 1.59
CA ARG A 61 -2.35 0.75 1.57
C ARG A 61 -3.45 0.75 0.52
N PHE A 62 -3.21 0.13 -0.63
CA PHE A 62 -4.25 -0.07 -1.65
C PHE A 62 -5.45 -0.84 -1.08
N VAL A 63 -5.20 -1.99 -0.43
CA VAL A 63 -6.29 -2.79 0.18
C VAL A 63 -7.06 -1.98 1.21
N TYR A 64 -6.37 -1.22 2.06
CA TYR A 64 -7.02 -0.35 3.04
C TYR A 64 -7.93 0.68 2.37
N GLU A 65 -7.48 1.33 1.30
CA GLU A 65 -8.28 2.33 0.58
C GLU A 65 -9.48 1.71 -0.14
N GLU A 66 -9.34 0.51 -0.71
CA GLU A 66 -10.46 -0.24 -1.28
C GLU A 66 -11.50 -0.60 -0.20
N VAL A 67 -11.06 -1.10 0.96
CA VAL A 67 -11.94 -1.46 2.08
C VAL A 67 -12.62 -0.23 2.68
N MET A 68 -11.89 0.87 2.87
CA MET A 68 -12.47 2.12 3.39
C MET A 68 -13.38 2.80 2.39
N GLY A 69 -13.05 2.74 1.09
CA GLY A 69 -13.93 3.21 0.02
C GLY A 69 -15.23 2.41 -0.01
N PHE A 70 -15.16 1.09 0.19
CA PHE A 70 -16.35 0.24 0.34
C PHE A 70 -17.16 0.57 1.61
N LEU A 71 -16.49 0.81 2.75
CA LEU A 71 -17.15 1.14 4.02
C LEU A 71 -17.81 2.52 4.01
N MET A 72 -17.12 3.54 3.48
CA MET A 72 -17.64 4.91 3.41
C MET A 72 -18.65 5.09 2.27
N GLY A 73 -18.51 4.33 1.19
CA GLY A 73 -19.34 4.47 -0.01
C GLY A 73 -19.18 5.87 -0.61
N ASP A 74 -20.30 6.46 -1.04
CA ASP A 74 -20.34 7.81 -1.61
C ASP A 74 -20.57 8.92 -0.55
N ASN A 75 -20.40 8.59 0.74
CA ASN A 75 -20.62 9.53 1.83
C ASN A 75 -19.38 10.38 2.10
N VAL A 76 -19.54 11.70 2.07
CA VAL A 76 -18.48 12.66 2.40
C VAL A 76 -18.56 13.03 3.88
N PHE A 77 -17.60 12.57 4.68
CA PHE A 77 -17.49 12.92 6.10
C PHE A 77 -16.72 14.24 6.28
N PHE A 78 -17.40 15.27 6.79
CA PHE A 78 -16.76 16.52 7.18
C PHE A 78 -16.24 16.42 8.62
N VAL A 79 -14.94 16.14 8.75
CA VAL A 79 -14.25 16.06 10.04
C VAL A 79 -13.18 17.14 10.15
N ASN A 80 -12.81 17.51 11.38
CA ASN A 80 -11.76 18.49 11.62
C ASN A 80 -10.44 18.08 10.92
N ALA A 81 -9.78 19.03 10.26
CA ALA A 81 -8.54 18.79 9.52
C ALA A 81 -7.44 18.12 10.38
N LEU A 82 -7.33 18.50 11.66
CA LEU A 82 -6.37 17.89 12.58
C LEU A 82 -6.69 16.42 12.83
N PHE A 83 -7.97 16.10 13.05
CA PHE A 83 -8.43 14.72 13.25
C PHE A 83 -8.20 13.87 11.99
N MET A 84 -8.54 14.40 10.81
CA MET A 84 -8.28 13.75 9.52
C MET A 84 -6.80 13.42 9.34
N LEU A 85 -5.92 14.36 9.70
CA LEU A 85 -4.47 14.19 9.61
C LEU A 85 -3.97 13.09 10.56
N ILE A 86 -4.45 13.06 11.81
CA ILE A 86 -4.10 12.04 12.80
C ILE A 86 -4.50 10.64 12.30
N VAL A 87 -5.74 10.48 11.83
CA VAL A 87 -6.22 9.20 11.27
C VAL A 87 -5.37 8.79 10.07
N LYS A 88 -4.97 9.75 9.24
CA LYS A 88 -4.12 9.49 8.07
C LYS A 88 -2.74 9.00 8.49
N PHE A 89 -2.10 9.60 9.49
CA PHE A 89 -0.82 9.12 10.01
C PHE A 89 -0.95 7.75 10.70
N PHE A 90 -2.00 7.58 11.51
CA PHE A 90 -2.25 6.31 12.19
C PHE A 90 -2.41 5.16 11.20
N THR A 91 -3.15 5.38 10.12
CA THR A 91 -3.34 4.37 9.07
C THR A 91 -2.07 4.10 8.26
N ILE A 92 -1.18 5.07 8.09
CA ILE A 92 0.15 4.84 7.50
C ILE A 92 0.96 3.89 8.39
N ILE A 93 1.02 4.14 9.70
CA ILE A 93 1.76 3.29 10.66
C ILE A 93 1.16 1.89 10.72
N LEU A 94 -0.18 1.78 10.79
CA LEU A 94 -0.87 0.48 10.78
C LEU A 94 -0.62 -0.30 9.49
N CYS A 95 -0.79 0.32 8.31
CA CYS A 95 -0.53 -0.35 7.04
C CYS A 95 0.93 -0.78 6.89
N TRP A 96 1.85 -0.03 7.48
CA TRP A 96 3.27 -0.38 7.46
C TRP A 96 3.61 -1.54 8.41
N GLY A 97 3.06 -1.54 9.63
CA GLY A 97 3.29 -2.64 10.59
C GLY A 97 2.57 -3.95 10.21
N PHE A 98 1.40 -3.86 9.59
CA PHE A 98 0.62 -5.02 9.14
C PHE A 98 0.83 -5.36 7.66
N ALA A 99 1.81 -4.75 6.99
CA ALA A 99 2.01 -4.92 5.55
C ALA A 99 2.20 -6.39 5.17
N ILE A 100 2.93 -7.16 5.99
CA ILE A 100 3.18 -8.59 5.76
C ILE A 100 1.92 -9.46 5.76
N PHE A 101 0.86 -9.04 6.49
CA PHE A 101 -0.41 -9.77 6.57
C PHE A 101 -1.43 -9.27 5.54
N ILE A 102 -1.46 -7.96 5.29
CA ILE A 102 -2.45 -7.32 4.42
C ILE A 102 -2.03 -7.41 2.95
N ALA A 103 -0.73 -7.35 2.64
CA ALA A 103 -0.25 -7.40 1.26
C ALA A 103 -0.58 -8.73 0.53
N PRO A 104 -0.48 -9.92 1.15
CA PRO A 104 -0.94 -11.17 0.54
C PRO A 104 -2.41 -11.14 0.13
N LEU A 105 -3.27 -10.53 0.97
CA LEU A 105 -4.70 -10.34 0.65
C LEU A 105 -4.88 -9.40 -0.55
N GLY A 106 -4.08 -8.33 -0.64
CA GLY A 106 -4.09 -7.42 -1.78
C GLY A 106 -3.67 -8.08 -3.08
N LEU A 107 -2.60 -8.89 -3.03
CA LEU A 107 -2.13 -9.65 -4.20
C LEU A 107 -3.19 -10.67 -4.65
N ALA A 108 -3.81 -11.38 -3.70
CA ALA A 108 -4.87 -12.33 -3.98
C ALA A 108 -6.10 -11.64 -4.61
N TYR A 109 -6.53 -10.51 -4.05
CA TYR A 109 -7.64 -9.72 -4.59
C TYR A 109 -7.37 -9.28 -6.04
N LEU A 110 -6.16 -8.77 -6.32
CA LEU A 110 -5.72 -8.38 -7.66
C LEU A 110 -5.81 -9.54 -8.65
N PHE A 111 -5.33 -10.71 -8.24
CA PHE A 111 -5.30 -11.93 -9.06
C PHE A 111 -6.71 -12.40 -9.43
N PHE A 112 -7.63 -12.43 -8.46
CA PHE A 112 -9.02 -12.81 -8.70
C PHE A 112 -9.80 -11.78 -9.53
N TYR A 113 -9.48 -10.50 -9.40
CA TYR A 113 -10.10 -9.44 -10.18
C TYR A 113 -9.69 -9.52 -11.67
N HIS A 114 -8.39 -9.70 -11.95
CA HIS A 114 -7.88 -9.84 -13.33
C HIS A 114 -8.44 -11.07 -14.03
N ARG A 115 -8.55 -12.18 -13.29
CA ARG A 115 -9.10 -13.43 -13.81
C ARG A 115 -10.59 -13.32 -14.16
N ARG A 116 -11.33 -12.41 -13.51
CA ARG A 116 -12.74 -12.11 -13.87
C ARG A 116 -12.85 -11.14 -15.05
N ALA A 117 -11.99 -10.13 -15.13
CA ALA A 117 -11.96 -9.19 -16.24
C ALA A 117 -11.64 -9.89 -17.57
N GLN A 118 -10.59 -10.73 -17.59
CA GLN A 118 -10.21 -11.50 -18.80
C GLN A 118 -11.29 -12.50 -19.25
N ARG A 119 -12.10 -13.03 -18.33
CA ARG A 119 -13.16 -13.99 -18.66
C ARG A 119 -14.40 -13.32 -19.26
N ARG A 120 -14.55 -12.01 -19.08
CA ARG A 120 -15.67 -11.23 -19.64
C ARG A 120 -15.38 -10.85 -21.10
N ASP A 121 -14.14 -10.47 -21.40
CA ASP A 121 -13.68 -10.17 -22.76
C ASP A 121 -13.74 -11.39 -23.70
N SER A 122 -13.59 -12.62 -23.18
CA SER A 122 -13.68 -13.85 -23.98
C SER A 122 -15.10 -14.36 -24.24
N ILE A 123 -16.12 -13.74 -23.63
CA ILE A 123 -17.54 -14.10 -23.83
C ILE A 123 -18.23 -13.12 -24.78
N GLU A 124 -17.67 -11.91 -24.95
CA GLU A 124 -18.17 -10.88 -25.89
C GLU A 124 -17.51 -10.93 -27.28
N SER A 125 -16.59 -11.88 -27.53
CA SER A 125 -15.94 -12.16 -28.83
C SER A 125 -16.49 -13.40 -29.51
#